data_AF-A0A317HTX3-F1
#
_entry.id   AF-A0A317HTX3-F1
#
_cell.length_a   1.000
_cell.length_b   1.000
_cell.length_c   1.000
_cell.angle_alpha   90.00
_cell.angle_beta   90.00
_cell.angle_gamma   90.00
#
_symmetry.space_group_name_H-M   'P 1'
#
loop_
_entity.id
_entity.type
_entity.pdbx_description
1 polymer ?
#
loop_
_entity_poly.entity_id
_entity_poly.type
_entity_poly.pdbx_seq_one_letter_code
_entity_poly.pdbx_strand_id
1 'polypeptide(L)'
;MSSDLDKLQGTWSVTALQSDGKPMSGALLQEARIVVKGDQFTSLGMGAPYKGVLEIAADKKPKTVDLVFTGGHAKGTRQLGIYRIDGDEWSICFALPGDVRPRKFASPNGSGVVLETLSRTKPDKTPIKSPAHQPVLRSGSQSSSGKRTRLEGEWAMVSAVFNGTPMDDTMVKWCKRVVVGNTTKVLAGPQVFLDAQFTLGTGKPHDVIDYVNLSGQNKGEEQAGIYELSGNTLRICVAAPGGPRPKTFASKPGDGRTLTVWQLIKS
;
A
#
# COMPACT_ATOMS: atom_id res chain seq x y z
N MET A 1 -31.15 -16.77 13.98
CA MET A 1 -30.73 -15.36 13.86
C MET A 1 -29.47 -15.33 13.02
N SER A 2 -29.40 -14.50 11.99
CA SER A 2 -28.19 -14.33 11.18
C SER A 2 -27.08 -13.74 12.05
N SER A 3 -25.91 -14.39 12.07
CA SER A 3 -24.73 -13.88 12.78
C SER A 3 -24.25 -12.59 12.11
N ASP A 4 -23.50 -11.75 12.83
CA ASP A 4 -22.94 -10.56 12.19
C ASP A 4 -21.94 -10.92 11.08
N LEU A 5 -21.30 -12.09 11.15
CA LEU A 5 -20.47 -12.59 10.06
C LEU A 5 -21.30 -12.93 8.81
N ASP A 6 -22.50 -13.48 8.97
CA ASP A 6 -23.44 -13.71 7.85
C ASP A 6 -23.87 -12.39 7.20
N LYS A 7 -24.08 -11.34 8.01
CA LYS A 7 -24.42 -10.00 7.50
C LYS A 7 -23.26 -9.36 6.75
N LEU A 8 -22.02 -9.64 7.15
CA LEU A 8 -20.82 -9.11 6.52
C LEU A 8 -20.48 -9.78 5.19
N GLN A 9 -21.09 -10.91 4.84
CA GLN A 9 -20.82 -11.59 3.57
C GLN A 9 -21.07 -10.69 2.36
N GLY A 10 -20.26 -10.86 1.31
CA GLY A 10 -20.41 -10.15 0.04
C GLY A 10 -19.33 -9.10 -0.20
N THR A 11 -19.63 -8.14 -1.06
CA THR A 11 -18.69 -7.08 -1.48
C THR A 11 -19.14 -5.73 -0.94
N TRP A 12 -18.19 -5.00 -0.37
CA TRP A 12 -18.37 -3.71 0.26
C TRP A 12 -17.45 -2.70 -0.41
N SER A 13 -17.98 -1.58 -0.89
CA SER A 13 -17.19 -0.46 -1.39
C SER A 13 -16.80 0.45 -0.25
N VAL A 14 -15.54 0.88 -0.20
CA VAL A 14 -15.07 1.83 0.81
C VAL A 14 -15.55 3.23 0.42
N THR A 15 -16.38 3.84 1.26
CA THR A 15 -16.96 5.16 1.03
C THR A 15 -16.20 6.27 1.75
N ALA A 16 -15.55 5.94 2.87
CA ALA A 16 -14.67 6.85 3.59
C ALA A 16 -13.55 6.08 4.29
N LEU A 17 -12.35 6.66 4.32
CA LEU A 17 -11.23 6.15 5.09
C LEU A 17 -10.49 7.34 5.72
N GLN A 18 -10.24 7.25 7.02
CA GLN A 18 -9.50 8.24 7.79
C GLN A 18 -8.39 7.54 8.59
N SER A 19 -7.18 8.07 8.48
CA SER A 19 -6.01 7.60 9.24
C SER A 19 -5.37 8.80 9.93
N ASP A 20 -5.14 8.69 11.24
CA ASP A 20 -4.60 9.76 12.08
C ASP A 20 -5.21 11.14 11.80
N GLY A 21 -6.55 11.21 11.81
CA GLY A 21 -7.27 12.47 11.60
C GLY A 21 -7.29 12.98 10.16
N LYS A 22 -6.63 12.29 9.22
CA LYS A 22 -6.53 12.70 7.82
C LYS A 22 -7.44 11.85 6.95
N PRO A 23 -8.45 12.45 6.28
CA PRO A 23 -9.27 11.72 5.32
C PRO A 23 -8.44 11.36 4.09
N MET A 24 -8.64 10.16 3.58
CA MET A 24 -8.11 9.74 2.29
C MET A 24 -8.94 10.36 1.15
N SER A 25 -8.29 10.66 0.02
CA SER A 25 -8.99 11.27 -1.11
C SER A 25 -10.00 10.30 -1.73
N GLY A 26 -11.19 10.80 -2.08
CA GLY A 26 -12.26 9.98 -2.66
C GLY A 26 -11.88 9.30 -3.98
N ALA A 27 -10.93 9.87 -4.74
CA ALA A 27 -10.41 9.26 -5.97
C ALA A 27 -9.68 7.93 -5.71
N LEU A 28 -8.99 7.81 -4.57
CA LEU A 28 -8.34 6.55 -4.18
C LEU A 28 -9.35 5.51 -3.71
N LEU A 29 -10.49 5.95 -3.16
CA LEU A 29 -11.54 5.08 -2.64
C LEU A 29 -12.46 4.52 -3.72
N GLN A 30 -12.49 5.09 -4.94
CA GLN A 30 -13.40 4.66 -6.01
C GLN A 30 -13.27 3.17 -6.36
N GLU A 31 -12.06 2.63 -6.32
CA GLU A 31 -11.82 1.21 -6.58
C GLU A 31 -11.71 0.37 -5.30
N ALA A 32 -11.66 1.01 -4.13
CA ALA A 32 -11.42 0.36 -2.86
C ALA A 32 -12.63 -0.48 -2.43
N ARG A 33 -12.39 -1.76 -2.14
CA ARG A 33 -13.44 -2.73 -1.84
C ARG A 33 -12.96 -3.86 -0.96
N ILE A 34 -13.82 -4.31 -0.04
CA ILE A 34 -13.61 -5.49 0.81
C ILE A 34 -14.60 -6.58 0.40
N VAL A 35 -14.07 -7.76 0.10
CA VAL A 35 -14.85 -8.97 -0.17
C VAL A 35 -14.76 -9.88 1.04
N VAL A 36 -15.90 -10.27 1.60
CA VAL A 36 -15.99 -11.22 2.71
C VAL A 36 -16.65 -12.50 2.24
N LYS A 37 -15.97 -13.63 2.47
CA LYS A 37 -16.46 -14.99 2.18
C LYS A 37 -16.12 -15.92 3.33
N GLY A 38 -17.14 -16.42 4.02
CA GLY A 38 -16.97 -17.09 5.30
C GLY A 38 -16.37 -16.12 6.31
N ASP A 39 -15.29 -16.51 6.97
CA ASP A 39 -14.50 -15.67 7.85
C ASP A 39 -13.37 -14.92 7.13
N GLN A 40 -13.16 -15.16 5.82
CA GLN A 40 -12.05 -14.57 5.09
C GLN A 40 -12.45 -13.22 4.51
N PHE A 41 -11.56 -12.23 4.66
CA PHE A 41 -11.65 -10.97 3.95
C PHE A 41 -10.56 -10.86 2.89
N THR A 42 -10.87 -10.16 1.80
CA THR A 42 -9.91 -9.68 0.81
C THR A 42 -10.14 -8.19 0.58
N SER A 43 -9.14 -7.36 0.86
CA SER A 43 -9.18 -5.93 0.55
C SER A 43 -8.49 -5.68 -0.80
N LEU A 44 -9.15 -4.94 -1.69
CA LEU A 44 -8.76 -4.68 -3.08
C LEU A 44 -8.85 -3.17 -3.37
N GLY A 45 -8.18 -2.71 -4.44
CA GLY A 45 -8.33 -1.34 -4.96
C GLY A 45 -7.47 -0.27 -4.27
N MET A 46 -6.84 -0.61 -3.15
CA MET A 46 -5.87 0.23 -2.44
C MET A 46 -4.42 -0.21 -2.68
N GLY A 47 -4.13 -0.79 -3.85
CA GLY A 47 -2.83 -1.37 -4.19
C GLY A 47 -2.82 -2.89 -4.15
N ALA A 48 -1.76 -3.48 -3.58
CA ALA A 48 -1.64 -4.94 -3.48
C ALA A 48 -2.75 -5.51 -2.59
N PRO A 49 -3.39 -6.63 -2.98
CA PRO A 49 -4.49 -7.18 -2.23
C PRO A 49 -4.02 -7.68 -0.86
N TYR A 50 -4.77 -7.33 0.18
CA TYR A 50 -4.64 -7.96 1.49
C TYR A 50 -5.61 -9.11 1.60
N LYS A 51 -5.20 -10.14 2.32
CA LYS A 51 -6.06 -11.25 2.68
C LYS A 51 -5.90 -11.56 4.14
N GLY A 52 -6.99 -11.96 4.78
CA GLY A 52 -6.96 -12.31 6.18
C GLY A 52 -8.25 -12.95 6.64
N VAL A 53 -8.33 -13.12 7.94
CA VAL A 53 -9.49 -13.66 8.64
C VAL A 53 -10.07 -12.58 9.55
N LEU A 54 -11.40 -12.49 9.57
CA LEU A 54 -12.18 -11.69 10.49
C LEU A 54 -12.54 -12.54 11.71
N GLU A 55 -11.99 -12.20 12.87
CA GLU A 55 -12.44 -12.77 14.14
C GLU A 55 -13.40 -11.80 14.82
N ILE A 56 -14.67 -12.18 14.94
CA ILE A 56 -15.75 -11.29 15.38
C ILE A 56 -16.29 -11.73 16.74
N ALA A 57 -16.43 -10.77 17.66
CA ALA A 57 -17.19 -10.94 18.89
C ALA A 57 -18.31 -9.89 18.99
N ALA A 58 -19.52 -10.33 18.63
CA ALA A 58 -20.73 -9.51 18.54
C ALA A 58 -21.42 -9.28 19.90
N ASP A 59 -21.01 -10.01 20.94
CA ASP A 59 -21.51 -9.90 22.31
C ASP A 59 -20.89 -8.73 23.10
N LYS A 60 -19.82 -8.12 22.57
CA LYS A 60 -19.12 -6.99 23.19
C LYS A 60 -19.76 -5.64 22.86
N LYS A 61 -19.53 -4.64 23.72
CA LYS A 61 -19.97 -3.25 23.52
C LYS A 61 -18.78 -2.28 23.66
N PRO A 62 -18.35 -1.59 22.58
CA PRO A 62 -18.74 -1.82 21.17
C PRO A 62 -18.38 -3.24 20.70
N LYS A 63 -19.02 -3.71 19.61
CA LYS A 63 -18.70 -5.02 19.02
C LYS A 63 -17.27 -5.00 18.52
N THR A 64 -16.55 -6.11 18.68
CA THR A 64 -15.11 -6.18 18.38
C THR A 64 -14.83 -7.05 17.18
N VAL A 65 -13.82 -6.65 16.40
CA VAL A 65 -13.29 -7.42 15.26
C VAL A 65 -11.78 -7.41 15.32
N ASP A 66 -11.15 -8.54 15.00
CA ASP A 66 -9.71 -8.61 14.75
C ASP A 66 -9.47 -8.97 13.30
N LEU A 67 -8.55 -8.22 12.68
CA LEU A 67 -8.08 -8.47 11.32
C LEU A 67 -6.77 -9.26 11.43
N VAL A 68 -6.81 -10.55 11.10
CA VAL A 68 -5.64 -11.43 11.10
C VAL A 68 -5.16 -11.60 9.68
N PHE A 69 -4.04 -10.97 9.32
CA PHE A 69 -3.57 -10.95 7.94
C PHE A 69 -2.84 -12.24 7.58
N THR A 70 -3.32 -12.95 6.58
CA THR A 70 -2.77 -14.22 6.07
C THR A 70 -2.06 -14.06 4.72
N GLY A 71 -2.27 -12.92 4.04
CA GLY A 71 -1.65 -12.58 2.76
C GLY A 71 -1.52 -11.08 2.55
N GLY A 72 -0.60 -10.69 1.66
CA GLY A 72 -0.15 -9.31 1.50
C GLY A 72 1.03 -8.98 2.42
N HIS A 73 1.49 -7.73 2.40
CA HIS A 73 2.67 -7.31 3.18
C HIS A 73 2.44 -7.30 4.69
N ALA A 74 1.19 -7.23 5.13
CA ALA A 74 0.81 -7.31 6.54
C ALA A 74 0.71 -8.76 7.05
N LYS A 75 1.05 -9.78 6.24
CA LYS A 75 0.95 -11.19 6.63
C LYS A 75 1.64 -11.48 7.96
N GLY A 76 0.94 -12.17 8.85
CA GLY A 76 1.41 -12.53 10.18
C GLY A 76 1.15 -11.46 11.24
N THR A 77 0.61 -10.29 10.86
CA THR A 77 0.19 -9.26 11.80
C THR A 77 -1.29 -9.39 12.16
N ARG A 78 -1.65 -8.77 13.29
CA ARG A 78 -3.01 -8.69 13.81
C ARG A 78 -3.33 -7.24 14.13
N GLN A 79 -4.48 -6.77 13.68
CA GLN A 79 -5.02 -5.46 14.05
C GLN A 79 -6.27 -5.65 14.89
N LEU A 80 -6.35 -4.93 16.01
CA LEU A 80 -7.46 -5.00 16.94
C LEU A 80 -8.43 -3.85 16.65
N GLY A 81 -9.72 -4.17 16.49
CA GLY A 81 -10.71 -3.19 16.10
C GLY A 81 -12.08 -3.35 16.72
N ILE A 82 -12.93 -2.39 16.40
CA ILE A 82 -14.35 -2.39 16.70
C ILE A 82 -15.10 -2.22 15.39
N TYR A 83 -16.32 -2.73 15.33
CA TYR A 83 -17.14 -2.61 14.14
C TYR A 83 -18.60 -2.36 14.48
N ARG A 84 -19.30 -1.80 13.51
CA ARG A 84 -20.75 -1.65 13.51
C ARG A 84 -21.24 -2.02 12.12
N ILE A 85 -22.31 -2.81 12.05
CA ILE A 85 -22.98 -3.14 10.79
C ILE A 85 -24.47 -2.89 10.96
N ASP A 86 -24.99 -2.01 10.09
CA ASP A 86 -26.38 -1.59 10.07
C ASP A 86 -26.90 -1.71 8.63
N GLY A 87 -27.47 -2.86 8.30
CA GLY A 87 -27.96 -3.17 6.94
C GLY A 87 -26.85 -3.21 5.89
N ASP A 88 -26.82 -2.19 5.05
CA ASP A 88 -25.85 -2.01 3.95
C ASP A 88 -24.75 -1.01 4.28
N GLU A 89 -24.63 -0.58 5.55
CA GLU A 89 -23.54 0.24 6.05
C GLU A 89 -22.68 -0.57 7.02
N TRP A 90 -21.36 -0.56 6.79
CA TRP A 90 -20.37 -1.19 7.66
C TRP A 90 -19.31 -0.16 8.04
N SER A 91 -19.09 0.03 9.34
CA SER A 91 -17.96 0.80 9.87
C SER A 91 -17.00 -0.14 10.59
N ILE A 92 -15.71 0.00 10.30
CA ILE A 92 -14.63 -0.68 11.03
C ILE A 92 -13.62 0.36 11.52
N CYS A 93 -13.19 0.21 12.76
CA CYS A 93 -12.20 1.10 13.36
C CYS A 93 -11.15 0.23 14.06
N PHE A 94 -9.90 0.30 13.62
CA PHE A 94 -8.84 -0.60 14.09
C PHE A 94 -7.56 0.16 14.37
N ALA A 95 -6.80 -0.34 15.35
CA ALA A 95 -5.49 0.17 15.67
C ALA A 95 -4.42 -0.53 14.82
N LEU A 96 -3.33 0.19 14.53
CA LEU A 96 -2.15 -0.39 13.89
C LEU A 96 -1.55 -1.52 14.75
N PRO A 97 -0.76 -2.45 14.17
CA PRO A 97 -0.22 -3.59 14.90
C PRO A 97 0.61 -3.14 16.11
N GLY A 98 0.27 -3.65 17.30
CA GLY A 98 0.94 -3.31 18.56
C GLY A 98 0.23 -2.26 19.41
N ASP A 99 -0.78 -1.58 18.88
CA ASP A 99 -1.56 -0.58 19.60
C ASP A 99 -2.83 -1.14 20.26
N VAL A 100 -3.44 -0.32 21.11
CA VAL A 100 -4.61 -0.69 21.92
C VAL A 100 -5.88 -0.65 21.07
N ARG A 101 -6.76 -1.65 21.26
CA ARG A 101 -8.08 -1.70 20.61
C ARG A 101 -8.85 -0.38 20.82
N PRO A 102 -9.36 0.27 19.74
CA PRO A 102 -10.18 1.47 19.87
C PRO A 102 -11.45 1.21 20.69
N ARG A 103 -11.91 2.24 21.42
CA ARG A 103 -13.19 2.19 22.18
C ARG A 103 -14.29 3.04 21.56
N LYS A 104 -13.94 3.89 20.59
CA LYS A 104 -14.83 4.82 19.89
C LYS A 104 -14.52 4.77 18.40
N PHE A 105 -15.52 5.00 17.57
CA PHE A 105 -15.35 5.14 16.12
C PHE A 105 -14.79 6.52 15.78
N ALA A 106 -13.50 6.70 16.05
CA ALA A 106 -12.79 7.95 15.80
C ALA A 106 -11.33 7.65 15.49
N SER A 107 -10.76 8.42 14.58
CA SER A 107 -9.34 8.42 14.25
C SER A 107 -8.78 9.82 14.54
N PRO A 108 -8.50 10.19 15.80
CA PRO A 108 -7.83 11.45 16.11
C PRO A 108 -6.41 11.49 15.54
N ASN A 109 -5.88 12.70 15.33
CA ASN A 109 -4.50 12.87 14.88
C ASN A 109 -3.51 12.26 15.90
N GLY A 110 -2.57 11.45 15.41
CA GLY A 110 -1.56 10.78 16.22
C GLY A 110 -2.08 9.64 17.10
N SER A 111 -3.23 9.06 16.78
CA SER A 111 -3.84 7.99 17.58
C SER A 111 -3.41 6.58 17.17
N GLY A 112 -2.82 6.42 15.97
CA GLY A 112 -2.53 5.10 15.40
C GLY A 112 -3.79 4.32 15.04
N VAL A 113 -4.93 5.01 14.92
CA VAL A 113 -6.24 4.41 14.64
C VAL A 113 -6.69 4.75 13.22
N VAL A 114 -7.17 3.76 12.50
CA VAL A 114 -7.84 3.91 11.21
C VAL A 114 -9.34 3.76 11.42
N LEU A 115 -10.12 4.62 10.77
CA LEU A 115 -11.57 4.51 10.67
C LEU A 115 -11.95 4.36 9.20
N GLU A 116 -12.70 3.31 8.88
CA GLU A 116 -13.14 2.99 7.54
C GLU A 116 -14.67 2.79 7.55
N THR A 117 -15.35 3.41 6.59
CA THR A 117 -16.78 3.28 6.34
C THR A 117 -16.98 2.68 4.96
N LEU A 118 -17.86 1.70 4.88
CA LEU A 118 -18.15 0.93 3.67
C LEU A 118 -19.64 0.82 3.45
N SER A 119 -20.04 0.73 2.17
CA SER A 119 -21.41 0.43 1.77
C SER A 119 -21.48 -0.84 0.92
N ARG A 120 -22.57 -1.59 1.05
CA ARG A 120 -22.78 -2.79 0.24
C ARG A 120 -22.96 -2.39 -1.23
N THR A 121 -22.23 -3.04 -2.14
CA THR A 121 -22.40 -2.79 -3.58
C THR A 121 -23.79 -3.23 -4.03
N LYS A 122 -24.61 -2.31 -4.55
CA LYS A 122 -25.80 -2.68 -5.35
C LYS A 122 -25.33 -3.26 -6.69
N PRO A 123 -26.00 -4.29 -7.23
CA PRO A 123 -25.63 -4.85 -8.53
C PRO A 123 -26.04 -3.86 -9.62
N ASP A 124 -25.12 -3.01 -10.07
CA ASP A 124 -25.33 -2.18 -11.24
C ASP A 124 -24.52 -2.70 -12.45
N LYS A 125 -25.16 -2.60 -13.61
CA LYS A 125 -24.86 -3.31 -14.86
C LYS A 125 -23.57 -2.84 -15.55
N THR A 126 -22.43 -3.19 -14.99
CA THR A 126 -21.18 -3.28 -15.76
C THR A 126 -20.40 -4.48 -15.23
N PRO A 127 -20.13 -5.51 -16.06
CA PRO A 127 -19.44 -6.70 -15.57
C PRO A 127 -18.02 -6.32 -15.16
N ILE A 128 -17.78 -6.21 -13.85
CA ILE A 128 -16.45 -6.46 -13.30
C ILE A 128 -16.15 -7.91 -13.71
N LYS A 129 -15.19 -8.08 -14.61
CA LYS A 129 -14.62 -9.39 -14.93
C LYS A 129 -14.14 -10.00 -13.62
N SER A 130 -14.97 -10.86 -13.03
CA SER A 130 -14.53 -11.83 -12.05
C SER A 130 -13.51 -12.72 -12.76
N PRO A 131 -12.35 -13.01 -12.17
CA PRO A 131 -11.53 -14.11 -12.65
C PRO A 131 -12.24 -15.41 -12.24
N ALA A 132 -13.23 -15.82 -13.03
CA ALA A 132 -13.74 -17.18 -12.98
C ALA A 132 -12.72 -18.10 -13.66
N HIS A 133 -12.27 -19.11 -12.92
CA HIS A 133 -11.75 -20.39 -13.40
C HIS A 133 -11.06 -20.38 -14.77
N GLN A 134 -9.77 -20.07 -14.78
CA GLN A 134 -8.89 -20.79 -15.70
C GLN A 134 -8.64 -22.19 -15.11
N PRO A 135 -8.61 -23.24 -15.94
CA PRO A 135 -8.48 -24.61 -15.48
C PRO A 135 -7.18 -24.77 -14.68
N VAL A 136 -7.22 -25.69 -13.71
CA VAL A 136 -6.05 -26.15 -12.97
C VAL A 136 -5.04 -26.71 -13.96
N LEU A 137 -4.14 -25.86 -14.46
CA LEU A 137 -2.90 -26.31 -15.09
C LEU A 137 -1.92 -26.59 -13.96
N ARG A 138 -1.84 -27.88 -13.66
CA ARG A 138 -0.76 -28.50 -12.90
C ARG A 138 0.59 -27.98 -13.41
N SER A 139 1.46 -27.66 -12.46
CA SER A 139 2.92 -27.64 -12.58
C SER A 139 3.48 -26.99 -13.85
N GLY A 140 3.76 -25.69 -13.78
CA GLY A 140 4.61 -25.01 -14.75
C GLY A 140 5.21 -23.76 -14.12
N SER A 141 6.51 -23.79 -13.87
CA SER A 141 7.33 -22.65 -13.50
C SER A 141 7.04 -21.43 -14.40
N GLN A 142 6.45 -20.36 -13.87
CA GLN A 142 6.27 -19.13 -14.64
C GLN A 142 7.35 -18.10 -14.31
N SER A 143 8.27 -18.03 -15.27
CA SER A 143 9.28 -17.00 -15.51
C SER A 143 8.65 -15.60 -15.62
N SER A 144 9.12 -14.66 -14.78
CA SER A 144 8.91 -13.23 -14.95
C SER A 144 9.64 -12.73 -16.20
N SER A 145 8.92 -12.21 -17.19
CA SER A 145 9.45 -11.76 -18.48
C SER A 145 10.10 -10.36 -18.46
N GLY A 146 10.85 -10.04 -17.39
CA GLY A 146 11.76 -8.90 -17.34
C GLY A 146 13.13 -9.41 -16.92
N LYS A 147 14.18 -9.07 -17.66
CA LYS A 147 15.55 -9.45 -17.29
C LYS A 147 15.81 -8.91 -15.88
N ARG A 148 16.16 -9.79 -14.95
CA ARG A 148 16.49 -9.45 -13.55
C ARG A 148 17.47 -8.27 -13.55
N THR A 149 17.18 -7.23 -12.78
CA THR A 149 18.06 -6.06 -12.69
C THR A 149 18.96 -6.17 -11.47
N ARG A 150 20.01 -5.36 -11.42
CA ARG A 150 20.89 -5.29 -10.23
C ARG A 150 20.22 -4.70 -8.99
N LEU A 151 19.01 -4.14 -9.15
CA LEU A 151 18.21 -3.59 -8.06
C LEU A 151 17.16 -4.59 -7.55
N GLU A 152 17.11 -5.80 -8.10
CA GLU A 152 16.13 -6.82 -7.73
C GLU A 152 16.10 -7.06 -6.21
N GLY A 153 14.89 -7.16 -5.66
CA GLY A 153 14.70 -7.55 -4.28
C GLY A 153 13.76 -6.64 -3.50
N GLU A 154 13.71 -6.91 -2.21
CA GLU A 154 12.96 -6.16 -1.22
C GLU A 154 13.91 -5.31 -0.38
N TRP A 155 13.56 -4.05 -0.19
CA TRP A 155 14.41 -3.08 0.48
C TRP A 155 13.64 -2.35 1.58
N ALA A 156 14.27 -2.15 2.74
CA ALA A 156 13.78 -1.31 3.82
C ALA A 156 14.26 0.12 3.59
N MET A 157 13.41 1.13 3.83
CA MET A 157 13.88 2.51 3.80
C MET A 157 14.81 2.78 5.00
N VAL A 158 15.93 3.44 4.73
CA VAL A 158 16.86 3.94 5.75
C VAL A 158 16.63 5.43 5.99
N SER A 159 16.38 6.20 4.93
CA SER A 159 16.02 7.62 5.03
C SER A 159 15.34 8.12 3.75
N ALA A 160 14.59 9.21 3.89
CA ALA A 160 14.05 9.95 2.75
C ALA A 160 13.98 11.46 3.04
N VAL A 161 14.19 12.26 2.00
CA VAL A 161 14.04 13.72 2.02
C VAL A 161 13.23 14.12 0.78
N PHE A 162 12.08 14.74 1.00
CA PHE A 162 11.15 15.18 -0.03
C PHE A 162 11.14 16.70 -0.09
N ASN A 163 11.62 17.28 -1.19
CA ASN A 163 11.71 18.72 -1.40
C ASN A 163 12.32 19.47 -0.19
N GLY A 164 13.43 18.93 0.33
CA GLY A 164 14.13 19.44 1.50
C GLY A 164 13.57 19.05 2.87
N THR A 165 12.39 18.42 2.92
CA THR A 165 11.77 18.00 4.17
C THR A 165 12.11 16.53 4.44
N PRO A 166 12.84 16.22 5.52
CA PRO A 166 13.10 14.83 5.90
C PRO A 166 11.80 14.13 6.27
N MET A 167 11.68 12.86 5.85
CA MET A 167 10.59 12.00 6.29
C MET A 167 10.81 11.62 7.76
N ASP A 168 9.71 11.56 8.51
CA ASP A 168 9.74 11.17 9.92
C ASP A 168 10.27 9.74 10.12
N ASP A 169 11.12 9.55 11.13
CA ASP A 169 11.80 8.27 11.41
C ASP A 169 10.81 7.13 11.72
N THR A 170 9.63 7.44 12.27
CA THR A 170 8.60 6.43 12.51
C THR A 170 8.01 5.96 11.18
N MET A 171 7.78 6.86 10.22
CA MET A 171 7.30 6.51 8.87
C MET A 171 8.34 5.73 8.07
N VAL A 172 9.63 6.08 8.19
CA VAL A 172 10.73 5.38 7.50
C VAL A 172 10.72 3.88 7.79
N LYS A 173 10.44 3.48 9.04
CA LYS A 173 10.40 2.05 9.45
C LYS A 173 9.30 1.25 8.75
N TRP A 174 8.24 1.91 8.29
CA TRP A 174 7.13 1.29 7.59
C TRP A 174 7.26 1.33 6.07
N CYS A 175 8.33 1.96 5.57
CA CYS A 175 8.58 2.09 4.15
C CYS A 175 9.35 0.89 3.58
N LYS A 176 8.77 0.26 2.56
CA LYS A 176 9.36 -0.86 1.82
C LYS A 176 9.39 -0.57 0.32
N ARG A 177 10.49 -0.90 -0.34
CA ARG A 177 10.59 -0.94 -1.79
C ARG A 177 10.65 -2.38 -2.26
N VAL A 178 9.89 -2.70 -3.31
CA VAL A 178 9.94 -3.99 -4.00
C VAL A 178 10.32 -3.75 -5.44
N VAL A 179 11.39 -4.41 -5.88
CA VAL A 179 11.90 -4.34 -7.24
C VAL A 179 11.81 -5.72 -7.88
N VAL A 180 11.07 -5.79 -8.99
CA VAL A 180 10.94 -7.01 -9.80
C VAL A 180 11.20 -6.68 -11.26
N GLY A 181 12.26 -7.24 -11.84
CA GLY A 181 12.74 -6.88 -13.17
C GLY A 181 13.01 -5.37 -13.26
N ASN A 182 12.32 -4.70 -14.18
CA ASN A 182 12.43 -3.25 -14.39
C ASN A 182 11.28 -2.46 -13.75
N THR A 183 10.58 -3.03 -12.77
CA THR A 183 9.49 -2.35 -12.06
C THR A 183 9.85 -2.16 -10.60
N THR A 184 9.45 -1.02 -10.03
CA THR A 184 9.61 -0.73 -8.61
C THR A 184 8.30 -0.24 -8.02
N LYS A 185 7.99 -0.73 -6.82
CA LYS A 185 6.92 -0.20 -5.99
C LYS A 185 7.48 0.25 -4.65
N VAL A 186 7.13 1.44 -4.20
CA VAL A 186 7.42 1.93 -2.84
C VAL A 186 6.11 1.99 -2.08
N LEU A 187 6.12 1.38 -0.91
CA LEU A 187 4.99 1.24 0.00
C LEU A 187 5.36 1.91 1.32
N ALA A 188 4.45 2.65 1.94
CA ALA A 188 4.54 3.00 3.36
C ALA A 188 3.25 2.53 4.03
N GLY A 189 3.33 1.43 4.77
CA GLY A 189 2.14 0.71 5.22
C GLY A 189 1.20 0.40 4.03
N PRO A 190 -0.08 0.82 4.06
CA PRO A 190 -1.05 0.55 2.99
C PRO A 190 -0.95 1.46 1.78
N GLN A 191 -0.15 2.53 1.85
CA GLN A 191 -0.07 3.51 0.79
C GLN A 191 1.03 3.15 -0.22
N VAL A 192 0.67 3.10 -1.50
CA VAL A 192 1.66 3.06 -2.59
C VAL A 192 2.13 4.50 -2.86
N PHE A 193 3.39 4.77 -2.54
CA PHE A 193 4.03 6.07 -2.77
C PHE A 193 4.64 6.19 -4.17
N LEU A 194 5.10 5.07 -4.72
CA LEU A 194 5.65 4.99 -6.07
C LEU A 194 5.23 3.67 -6.69
N ASP A 195 4.76 3.74 -7.92
CA ASP A 195 4.61 2.58 -8.79
C ASP A 195 5.16 3.00 -10.15
N ALA A 196 6.31 2.48 -10.52
CA ALA A 196 7.02 2.94 -11.69
C ALA A 196 7.73 1.79 -12.42
N GLN A 197 7.78 1.90 -13.74
CA GLN A 197 8.78 1.21 -14.53
C GLN A 197 10.04 2.06 -14.55
N PHE A 198 11.21 1.42 -14.54
CA PHE A 198 12.48 2.12 -14.57
C PHE A 198 13.42 1.62 -15.66
N THR A 199 14.31 2.50 -16.10
CA THR A 199 15.49 2.15 -16.90
C THR A 199 16.75 2.55 -16.14
N LEU A 200 17.82 1.78 -16.35
CA LEU A 200 19.12 2.02 -15.73
C LEU A 200 20.12 2.34 -16.83
N GLY A 201 20.91 3.38 -16.62
CA GLY A 201 22.02 3.75 -17.49
C GLY A 201 23.27 4.03 -16.68
N THR A 202 24.42 3.96 -17.36
CA THR A 202 25.70 4.39 -16.78
C THR A 202 25.91 5.87 -17.04
N GLY A 203 26.34 6.63 -16.04
CA GLY A 203 26.56 8.06 -16.16
C GLY A 203 27.79 8.52 -15.40
N LYS A 204 28.27 9.73 -15.72
CA LYS A 204 29.36 10.39 -15.00
C LYS A 204 28.85 11.70 -14.41
N PRO A 205 29.03 11.98 -13.11
CA PRO A 205 29.75 11.17 -12.11
C PRO A 205 28.93 10.02 -11.49
N HIS A 206 27.62 9.92 -11.80
CA HIS A 206 26.72 8.95 -11.19
C HIS A 206 25.93 8.19 -12.26
N ASP A 207 25.64 6.93 -11.98
CA ASP A 207 24.71 6.14 -12.77
C ASP A 207 23.30 6.74 -12.70
N VAL A 208 22.53 6.52 -13.76
CA VAL A 208 21.26 7.19 -13.99
C VAL A 208 20.10 6.21 -13.92
N ILE A 209 19.02 6.64 -13.31
CA ILE A 209 17.76 5.91 -13.24
C ILE A 209 16.66 6.82 -13.77
N ASP A 210 15.84 6.32 -14.68
CA ASP A 210 14.67 7.03 -15.19
C ASP A 210 13.42 6.26 -14.83
N TYR A 211 12.37 6.97 -14.41
CA TYR A 211 11.08 6.41 -14.08
C TYR A 211 10.01 6.84 -15.08
N VAL A 212 9.11 5.90 -15.38
CA VAL A 212 7.80 6.17 -15.94
C VAL A 212 6.77 5.77 -14.89
N ASN A 213 6.01 6.73 -14.38
CA ASN A 213 5.01 6.49 -13.35
C ASN A 213 3.83 5.67 -13.90
N LEU A 214 3.51 4.54 -13.27
CA LEU A 214 2.46 3.62 -13.69
C LEU A 214 1.12 3.91 -13.01
N SER A 215 1.13 4.66 -11.90
CA SER A 215 -0.06 4.98 -11.10
C SER A 215 0.04 6.37 -10.45
N GLY A 216 -1.04 6.81 -9.80
CA GLY A 216 -1.09 8.09 -9.09
C GLY A 216 -1.36 9.29 -9.99
N GLN A 217 -1.27 10.49 -9.42
CA GLN A 217 -1.55 11.75 -10.13
C GLN A 217 -0.60 12.01 -11.31
N ASN A 218 0.62 11.49 -11.22
CA ASN A 218 1.67 11.67 -12.23
C ASN A 218 1.74 10.50 -13.21
N LYS A 219 0.67 9.70 -13.35
CA LYS A 219 0.68 8.51 -14.22
C LYS A 219 1.03 8.89 -15.66
N GLY A 220 2.00 8.18 -16.22
CA GLY A 220 2.55 8.42 -17.57
C GLY A 220 3.66 9.46 -17.59
N GLU A 221 3.85 10.24 -16.53
CA GLU A 221 4.93 11.23 -16.47
C GLU A 221 6.27 10.59 -16.14
N GLU A 222 7.31 11.16 -16.74
CA GLU A 222 8.69 10.71 -16.59
C GLU A 222 9.43 11.50 -15.51
N GLN A 223 10.29 10.81 -14.77
CA GLN A 223 11.18 11.41 -13.78
C GLN A 223 12.60 10.97 -14.03
N ALA A 224 13.50 11.95 -14.11
CA ALA A 224 14.93 11.70 -14.23
C ALA A 224 15.59 11.63 -12.85
N GLY A 225 16.47 10.66 -12.67
CA GLY A 225 17.20 10.44 -11.42
C GLY A 225 18.62 9.97 -11.57
N ILE A 226 19.32 9.95 -10.44
CA ILE A 226 20.61 9.30 -10.28
C ILE A 226 20.51 8.27 -9.18
N TYR A 227 21.35 7.25 -9.26
CA TYR A 227 21.40 6.22 -8.23
C TYR A 227 22.82 5.72 -8.00
N GLU A 228 23.00 5.15 -6.84
CA GLU A 228 24.21 4.48 -6.42
C GLU A 228 23.82 3.21 -5.68
N LEU A 229 24.44 2.10 -6.07
CA LEU A 229 24.27 0.82 -5.41
C LEU A 229 25.63 0.39 -4.87
N SER A 230 25.76 0.35 -3.55
CA SER A 230 26.99 -0.01 -2.85
C SER A 230 26.69 -1.17 -1.90
N GLY A 231 27.04 -2.38 -2.31
CA GLY A 231 26.68 -3.61 -1.59
C GLY A 231 25.16 -3.73 -1.43
N ASN A 232 24.71 -3.73 -0.18
CA ASN A 232 23.28 -3.85 0.15
C ASN A 232 22.60 -2.49 0.37
N THR A 233 23.27 -1.38 0.05
CA THR A 233 22.72 -0.03 0.20
C THR A 233 22.45 0.58 -1.16
N LEU A 234 21.21 1.04 -1.36
CA LEU A 234 20.75 1.70 -2.57
C LEU A 234 20.36 3.14 -2.25
N ARG A 235 21.01 4.09 -2.90
CA ARG A 235 20.71 5.52 -2.81
C ARG A 235 20.16 6.01 -4.14
N ILE A 236 19.01 6.70 -4.11
CA ILE A 236 18.33 7.21 -5.30
C ILE A 236 17.94 8.66 -5.06
N CYS A 237 18.24 9.55 -6.02
CA CYS A 237 17.76 10.92 -6.06
C CYS A 237 17.03 11.16 -7.37
N VAL A 238 15.75 11.54 -7.31
CA VAL A 238 14.91 11.82 -8.50
C VAL A 238 14.38 13.24 -8.46
N ALA A 239 14.20 13.85 -9.63
CA ALA A 239 13.49 15.10 -9.77
C ALA A 239 11.96 14.91 -9.71
N ALA A 240 11.24 16.01 -9.52
CA ALA A 240 9.82 16.07 -9.83
C ALA A 240 9.60 15.69 -11.32
N PRO A 241 8.40 15.22 -11.68
CA PRO A 241 8.07 14.93 -13.08
C PRO A 241 8.39 16.09 -14.02
N GLY A 242 9.03 15.77 -15.16
CA GLY A 242 9.51 16.76 -16.13
C GLY A 242 10.69 17.64 -15.64
N GLY A 243 11.14 17.48 -14.41
CA GLY A 243 12.25 18.23 -13.83
C GLY A 243 13.62 17.76 -14.31
N PRO A 244 14.65 18.61 -14.19
CA PRO A 244 16.00 18.27 -14.65
C PRO A 244 16.63 17.19 -13.78
N ARG A 245 17.36 16.25 -14.41
CA ARG A 245 18.08 15.18 -13.72
C ARG A 245 18.95 15.74 -12.59
N PRO A 246 18.85 15.22 -11.35
CA PRO A 246 19.72 15.64 -10.26
C PRO A 246 21.20 15.37 -10.58
N LYS A 247 22.08 16.29 -10.17
CA LYS A 247 23.54 16.13 -10.30
C LYS A 247 24.21 15.59 -9.03
N THR A 248 23.51 15.66 -7.90
CA THR A 248 23.99 15.26 -6.58
C THR A 248 22.91 14.56 -5.79
N PHE A 249 23.31 13.73 -4.83
CA PHE A 249 22.41 13.07 -3.88
C PHE A 249 21.97 14.03 -2.78
N ALA A 250 21.17 15.04 -3.13
CA ALA A 250 20.63 16.02 -2.21
C ALA A 250 19.23 16.46 -2.65
N SER A 251 18.35 16.68 -1.67
CA SER A 251 17.10 17.41 -1.83
C SER A 251 17.08 18.57 -0.84
N LYS A 252 16.76 19.76 -1.34
CA LYS A 252 16.70 21.03 -0.61
C LYS A 252 15.32 21.68 -0.80
N PRO A 253 14.90 22.56 0.12
CA PRO A 253 13.63 23.26 -0.02
C PRO A 253 13.48 23.95 -1.37
N GLY A 254 12.41 23.62 -2.10
CA GLY A 254 12.07 24.23 -3.38
C GLY A 254 12.73 23.60 -4.62
N ASP A 255 13.56 22.57 -4.48
CA ASP A 255 14.20 21.91 -5.62
C ASP A 255 13.35 20.81 -6.28
N GLY A 256 12.23 20.44 -5.64
CA GLY A 256 11.30 19.42 -6.11
C GLY A 256 11.89 18.00 -6.16
N ARG A 257 13.05 17.77 -5.53
CA ARG A 257 13.73 16.47 -5.58
C ARG A 257 13.27 15.56 -4.46
N THR A 258 13.44 14.27 -4.68
CA THR A 258 13.25 13.24 -3.67
C THR A 258 14.53 12.42 -3.57
N LEU A 259 15.18 12.46 -2.40
CA LEU A 259 16.33 11.63 -2.06
C LEU A 259 15.86 10.49 -1.15
N THR A 260 16.22 9.25 -1.48
CA THR A 260 15.91 8.08 -0.66
C THR A 260 17.12 7.16 -0.52
N VAL A 261 17.28 6.56 0.64
CA VAL A 261 18.29 5.54 0.94
C VAL A 261 17.59 4.28 1.41
N TRP A 262 18.04 3.14 0.91
CA TRP A 262 17.42 1.83 1.12
C TRP A 262 18.46 0.79 1.51
N GLN A 263 18.05 -0.17 2.34
CA GLN A 263 18.83 -1.33 2.74
C GLN A 263 18.16 -2.59 2.20
N LEU A 264 18.91 -3.44 1.50
CA LEU A 264 18.40 -4.71 0.98
C LEU A 264 18.03 -5.65 2.14
N ILE A 265 16.80 -6.17 2.10
CA ILE A 265 16.27 -7.18 3.03
C ILE A 265 16.42 -8.57 2.41
N LYS A 266 16.05 -8.70 1.13
CA LYS A 266 16.02 -9.98 0.41
C LYS A 266 16.27 -9.76 -1.08
N SER A 267 17.21 -10.50 -1.65
CA SER A 267 17.55 -10.50 -3.09
C SER A 267 16.80 -11.58 -3.86
#